data_AF-A0A965IN77-F1
#
_entry.id   AF-A0A965IN77-F1
#
_cell.length_a   1.000
_cell.length_b   1.000
_cell.length_c   1.000
_cell.angle_alpha   90.00
_cell.angle_beta   90.00
_cell.angle_gamma   90.00
#
_symmetry.space_group_name_H-M   'P 1'
#
loop_
_entity.id
_entity.type
_entity.pdbx_description
1 polymer ?
#
loop_
_entity_poly.entity_id
_entity_poly.type
_entity_poly.pdbx_seq_one_letter_code
_entity_poly.pdbx_strand_id
1 'polypeptide(L)' 'MSGIVAQPSGITNPPIDDLLALSDSKYALVINAAKRARQINSYYSQLSEGLLEYAGPMVP' A
#
# COMPACT_ATOMS: atom_id res chain seq x y z
N MET A 1 16.68 8.69 -20.55
CA MET A 1 15.77 7.76 -21.25
C MET A 1 14.50 8.52 -21.60
N SER A 2 14.27 8.79 -22.88
CA SER A 2 13.02 9.41 -23.35
C SER A 2 12.00 8.29 -23.54
N GLY A 3 11.33 7.90 -22.46
CA GLY A 3 10.25 6.92 -22.46
C GLY A 3 8.96 7.61 -22.02
N ILE A 4 7.86 7.32 -22.71
CA ILE A 4 6.51 7.76 -22.37
C ILE A 4 6.26 7.42 -20.89
N VAL A 5 6.14 8.43 -20.02
CA VAL A 5 5.75 8.19 -18.62
C VAL A 5 4.30 7.77 -18.65
N ALA A 6 4.03 6.50 -18.38
CA ALA A 6 2.67 6.01 -18.24
C ALA A 6 1.96 6.86 -17.17
N GLN A 7 0.75 7.33 -17.46
CA GLN A 7 -0.14 7.98 -16.49
C GLN A 7 -1.12 6.91 -15.99
N PRO A 8 -0.71 6.07 -15.02
CA PRO A 8 -1.57 5.00 -14.54
C PRO A 8 -2.82 5.56 -13.88
N SER A 9 -3.94 4.84 -14.00
CA SER A 9 -5.19 5.17 -13.34
C SER A 9 -5.86 3.94 -12.74
N GLY A 10 -6.69 4.14 -11.72
CA GLY A 10 -7.35 3.05 -10.99
C GLY A 10 -6.33 2.08 -10.39
N ILE A 11 -6.54 0.77 -10.61
CA ILE A 11 -5.70 -0.30 -10.06
C ILE A 11 -4.25 -0.30 -10.58
N THR A 12 -3.98 0.36 -11.71
CA THR A 12 -2.63 0.45 -12.27
C THR A 12 -1.79 1.55 -11.62
N ASN A 13 -2.39 2.37 -10.75
CA ASN A 13 -1.73 3.42 -9.99
C ASN A 13 -1.54 2.96 -8.53
N PRO A 14 -0.30 2.92 -8.01
CA PRO A 14 0.98 3.30 -8.63
C PRO A 14 1.50 2.31 -9.67
N PRO A 15 2.44 2.73 -10.57
CA PRO A 15 3.09 1.82 -11.52
C PRO A 15 3.72 0.62 -10.81
N ILE A 16 3.59 -0.56 -11.42
CA ILE A 16 4.12 -1.78 -10.82
C ILE A 16 5.66 -1.77 -10.72
N ASP A 17 6.34 -1.09 -11.64
CA ASP A 17 7.81 -1.02 -11.64
C ASP A 17 8.33 -0.27 -10.41
N ASP A 18 7.64 0.82 -10.00
CA ASP A 18 7.97 1.57 -8.79
C ASP A 18 7.77 0.71 -7.53
N LEU A 19 6.70 -0.09 -7.50
CA LEU A 19 6.43 -1.01 -6.39
C LEU A 19 7.47 -2.14 -6.30
N LEU A 20 7.94 -2.64 -7.44
CA LEU A 20 8.95 -3.69 -7.49
C LEU A 20 10.35 -3.18 -7.17
N ALA A 21 10.63 -1.89 -7.36
CA ALA A 21 11.87 -1.29 -6.88
C ALA A 21 11.98 -1.28 -5.34
N LEU A 22 10.84 -1.37 -4.63
CA LEU A 22 10.75 -1.35 -3.16
C LEU A 22 10.62 -2.75 -2.54
N SER A 23 10.62 -3.82 -3.34
CA SER A 23 10.40 -5.18 -2.83
C SER A 23 11.26 -6.21 -3.54
N ASP A 24 11.74 -7.21 -2.80
CA ASP A 24 12.64 -8.24 -3.33
C ASP A 24 11.99 -9.14 -4.38
N SER A 25 10.65 -9.29 -4.36
CA SER A 25 9.92 -10.09 -5.35
C SER A 25 8.44 -9.71 -5.42
N LYS A 26 7.77 -10.15 -6.49
CA LYS A 26 6.30 -10.00 -6.64
C LYS A 26 5.54 -10.63 -5.47
N TYR A 27 6.01 -11.75 -4.94
CA TYR A 27 5.38 -12.41 -3.80
C TYR A 27 5.57 -11.62 -2.51
N ALA A 28 6.77 -11.09 -2.28
CA ALA A 28 7.05 -10.25 -1.12
C ALA A 28 6.18 -8.97 -1.14
N LEU A 29 6.04 -8.34 -2.31
CA LEU A 29 5.18 -7.17 -2.50
C LEU A 29 3.73 -7.45 -2.08
N VAL A 30 3.17 -8.59 -2.52
CA VAL A 30 1.79 -8.98 -2.17
C VAL A 30 1.64 -9.15 -0.65
N ILE A 31 2.58 -9.83 0.01
CA ILE A 31 2.52 -10.05 1.45
C ILE A 31 2.65 -8.73 2.22
N ASN A 32 3.56 -7.85 1.80
CA ASN A 32 3.79 -6.56 2.46
C ASN A 32 2.54 -5.65 2.34
N ALA A 33 1.98 -5.53 1.14
CA ALA A 33 0.76 -4.76 0.89
C ALA A 33 -0.44 -5.34 1.67
N ALA A 34 -0.61 -6.67 1.67
CA ALA A 34 -1.71 -7.33 2.37
C ALA A 34 -1.64 -7.14 3.90
N LYS A 35 -0.44 -7.25 4.50
CA LYS A 35 -0.24 -7.00 5.94
C LYS A 35 -0.60 -5.55 6.29
N ARG A 36 -0.12 -4.58 5.49
CA ARG A 36 -0.40 -3.16 5.73
C ARG A 36 -1.89 -2.83 5.58
N ALA A 37 -2.56 -3.38 4.57
CA ALA A 37 -3.99 -3.20 4.38
C ALA A 37 -4.82 -3.69 5.58
N ARG A 38 -4.44 -4.82 6.18
CA ARG A 38 -5.09 -5.34 7.39
C ARG A 38 -4.89 -4.41 8.59
N GLN A 39 -3.68 -3.89 8.81
CA GLN A 39 -3.42 -2.92 9.88
C GLN A 39 -4.29 -1.67 9.74
N ILE A 40 -4.43 -1.13 8.53
CA ILE A 40 -5.27 0.06 8.27
C ILE A 40 -6.75 -0.26 8.53
N ASN A 41 -7.23 -1.42 8.08
CA ASN A 41 -8.61 -1.82 8.32
C ASN A 41 -8.90 -2.02 9.82
N SER A 42 -7.98 -2.65 10.54
CA SER A 42 -8.07 -2.81 12.00
C SER A 42 -8.04 -1.46 12.72
N TYR A 43 -7.19 -0.51 12.29
CA TYR A 43 -7.18 0.85 12.82
C TYR A 43 -8.56 1.52 12.73
N TYR A 44 -9.21 1.47 11.56
CA TYR A 44 -10.55 2.07 11.40
C TYR A 44 -11.62 1.33 12.19
N SER A 45 -11.49 0.02 12.35
CA SER A 45 -12.42 -0.79 13.15
C SER A 45 -12.31 -0.48 14.65
N GLN A 46 -11.08 -0.22 15.14
CA GLN A 46 -10.82 0.11 16.55
C GLN A 46 -10.99 1.61 16.87
N LEU A 47 -11.05 2.48 15.86
CA LEU A 47 -11.16 3.93 16.04
C LEU A 47 -12.40 4.32 16.86
N SER A 48 -13.50 3.58 16.73
CA SER A 48 -14.72 3.75 17.54
C SER A 48 -14.58 3.25 18.98
N GLU A 49 -13.66 2.32 19.25
CA GLU A 49 -13.47 1.66 20.53
C GLU A 49 -12.39 2.34 21.40
N GLY A 50 -11.68 3.34 20.86
CA GLY A 50 -10.64 4.10 21.59
C GLY A 50 -9.35 3.30 21.85
N LEU A 51 -9.23 2.11 21.28
CA LEU A 51 -8.06 1.23 21.39
C LEU A 51 -7.15 1.46 20.17
N LEU A 52 -6.13 2.30 20.29
CA LEU A 52 -5.22 2.61 19.16
C LEU A 52 -4.04 1.64 19.08
N GLU A 53 -4.29 0.36 18.81
CA GLU A 53 -3.23 -0.65 18.71
C GLU A 53 -2.46 -0.59 17.38
N TYR A 54 -3.12 -0.14 16.30
CA TYR A 54 -2.53 -0.10 14.96
C TYR A 54 -2.30 1.33 14.46
N ALA A 55 -1.22 1.52 13.71
CA ALA A 55 -0.96 2.78 13.03
C ALA A 55 -1.93 2.99 11.85
N GLY A 56 -2.65 4.10 11.84
CA GLY A 56 -3.53 4.53 10.75
C GLY A 56 -2.79 4.86 9.45
N PRO A 57 -3.50 5.32 8.40
CA PRO A 57 -2.88 5.67 7.11
C PRO A 57 -1.71 6.65 7.25
N MET A 58 -0.63 6.41 6.50
CA MET A 58 0.59 7.22 6.53
C MET A 58 0.70 8.20 5.35
N VAL A 59 -0.34 8.23 4.53
CA VAL A 59 -0.47 9.11 3.38
C VAL A 59 -1.87 9.73 3.51
N PRO A 60 -2.01 11.05 3.27
CA PRO A 60 -3.30 11.73 3.31
C PRO A 60 -4.26 11.26 2.22
#